data_AF-J8ZWM1-F1
#
_entry.id   AF-J8ZWM1-F1
#
_cell.length_a   1.000
_cell.length_b   1.000
_cell.length_c   1.000
_cell.angle_alpha   90.00
_cell.angle_beta   90.00
_cell.angle_gamma   90.00
#
_symmetry.space_group_name_H-M   'P 1'
#
loop_
_entity.id
_entity.type
_entity.pdbx_description
1 polymer ?
#
loop_
_entity_poly.entity_id
_entity_poly.type
_entity_poly.pdbx_seq_one_letter_code
_entity_poly.pdbx_strand_id
1 'polypeptide(L)'
;MEENNIPDQTFQSNLQKTEETIHYEETIKNLTECIVKLNTSEYEYILNICTENFDTLLPQILKTFEILLLHIPGNMMILALFIDIATEKPELVSSLVQTLVESSGKIENLNNLLTFFTNLYFFEFYGFIKYSELYKILEKNDLLILKPFFVRLATGEEIVQMTKRPDETNLDTEIPDILINKTQEILDDVHRFVENYNLLVPYSENESNDILIAYLIIENFSFNGIECKENLLKYFYKDKELFLILGILLHLRLAKLEKTFLYTLFIRFTKEDNFLKTFYSLYPKLIENTELNINFHLNTLMAFLFERYYKFEKKNHSLYVKSVGYDPNNDIEQKKLFFELLNTGIINEIQKFSDLSRIDEKMKSIFIEKGADLQHKEIEIPEVDINLSHLLENYETDVLENTDRTTLFLALFKLGSPSITHFLTYLEKLLKCMKLSLDDQNIFCNMFQQYFSDKKSFKKFVAQKLVYYNVVEESVRASFPNLFIINDNVSS
;
A
#
# COMPACT_ATOMS: atom_id res chain seq x y z
N MET A 1 61.88 50.12 -11.68
CA MET A 1 61.20 49.24 -12.64
C MET A 1 60.16 48.50 -11.84
N GLU A 2 58.96 49.06 -11.74
CA GLU A 2 57.80 48.39 -11.16
C GLU A 2 57.22 47.50 -12.25
N GLU A 3 57.47 46.19 -12.15
CA GLU A 3 56.77 45.21 -12.97
C GLU A 3 55.41 44.95 -12.33
N ASN A 4 54.37 45.44 -13.01
CA ASN A 4 52.98 45.08 -12.73
C ASN A 4 52.79 43.58 -12.96
N ASN A 5 52.55 42.83 -11.88
CA ASN A 5 51.99 41.48 -11.93
C ASN A 5 50.57 41.56 -12.49
N ILE A 6 50.41 41.37 -13.79
CA ILE A 6 49.12 41.08 -14.42
C ILE A 6 48.76 39.65 -13.97
N PRO A 7 47.63 39.43 -13.27
CA PRO A 7 47.19 38.08 -12.97
C PRO A 7 46.98 37.34 -14.28
N ASP A 8 47.59 36.17 -14.40
CA ASP A 8 47.52 35.33 -15.58
C ASP A 8 46.04 35.10 -15.95
N GLN A 9 45.59 35.68 -17.07
CA GLN A 9 44.20 35.62 -17.52
C GLN A 9 43.73 34.17 -17.70
N THR A 10 44.65 33.23 -17.92
CA THR A 10 44.33 31.80 -17.94
C THR A 10 43.94 31.26 -16.56
N PHE A 11 44.55 31.74 -15.47
CA PHE A 11 44.24 31.28 -14.11
C PHE A 11 42.88 31.79 -13.63
N GLN A 12 42.53 33.05 -13.93
CA GLN A 12 41.18 33.58 -13.66
C GLN A 12 40.10 32.92 -14.53
N SER A 13 40.39 32.63 -15.81
CA SER A 13 39.45 31.90 -16.67
C SER A 13 39.25 30.45 -16.22
N ASN A 14 40.28 29.81 -15.64
CA ASN A 14 40.20 28.46 -15.13
C ASN A 14 39.45 28.43 -13.80
N LEU A 15 39.62 29.42 -12.92
CA LEU A 15 38.82 29.57 -11.70
C LEU A 15 37.35 29.86 -11.99
N GLN A 16 37.05 30.77 -12.94
CA GLN A 16 35.66 31.02 -13.38
C GLN A 16 35.03 29.77 -13.99
N LYS A 17 35.74 29.05 -14.87
CA LYS A 17 35.26 27.77 -15.41
C LYS A 17 35.03 26.72 -14.31
N THR A 18 35.86 26.70 -13.27
CA THR A 18 35.72 25.72 -12.17
C THR A 18 34.55 26.09 -11.25
N GLU A 19 34.33 27.37 -10.96
CA GLU A 19 33.17 27.87 -10.21
C GLU A 19 31.86 27.69 -10.99
N GLU A 20 31.86 27.96 -12.30
CA GLU A 20 30.73 27.66 -13.19
C GLU A 20 30.43 26.16 -13.21
N THR A 21 31.44 25.29 -13.37
CA THR A 21 31.27 23.82 -13.37
C THR A 21 30.70 23.30 -12.04
N ILE A 22 31.17 23.82 -10.90
CA ILE A 22 30.65 23.46 -9.57
C ILE A 22 29.20 23.94 -9.42
N HIS A 23 28.87 25.16 -9.87
CA HIS A 23 27.52 25.68 -9.86
C HIS A 23 26.57 24.86 -10.77
N TYR A 24 27.06 24.34 -11.90
CA TYR A 24 26.29 23.48 -12.81
C TYR A 24 26.02 22.10 -12.21
N GLU A 25 27.01 21.42 -11.62
CA GLU A 25 26.80 20.11 -10.97
C GLU A 25 25.84 20.20 -9.77
N GLU A 26 25.93 21.29 -9.00
CA GLU A 26 25.01 21.56 -7.90
C GLU A 26 23.58 21.87 -8.40
N THR A 27 23.44 22.65 -9.49
CA THR A 27 22.15 22.90 -10.16
C THR A 27 21.51 21.61 -10.70
N ILE A 28 22.28 20.66 -11.23
CA ILE A 28 21.79 19.38 -11.77
C ILE A 28 21.42 18.40 -10.67
N LYS A 29 22.20 18.34 -9.59
CA LYS A 29 21.83 17.60 -8.38
C LYS A 29 20.53 18.17 -7.82
N ASN A 30 20.40 19.49 -7.78
CA ASN A 30 19.17 20.18 -7.39
C ASN A 30 18.02 19.90 -8.35
N LEU A 31 18.23 19.81 -9.67
CA LEU A 31 17.21 19.40 -10.64
C LEU A 31 16.74 17.97 -10.33
N THR A 32 17.64 16.98 -10.29
CA THR A 32 17.27 15.59 -10.01
C THR A 32 16.60 15.45 -8.63
N GLU A 33 17.07 16.17 -7.62
CA GLU A 33 16.47 16.20 -6.29
C GLU A 33 15.11 16.93 -6.25
N CYS A 34 14.91 18.02 -6.99
CA CYS A 34 13.61 18.70 -7.15
C CYS A 34 12.60 17.78 -7.85
N ILE A 35 13.08 17.04 -8.84
CA ILE A 35 12.33 16.09 -9.64
C ILE A 35 11.88 14.88 -8.80
N VAL A 36 12.75 14.37 -7.93
CA VAL A 36 12.44 13.27 -7.01
C VAL A 36 11.59 13.75 -5.82
N LYS A 37 11.81 14.98 -5.33
CA LYS A 37 11.10 15.54 -4.16
C LYS A 37 9.81 16.27 -4.51
N LEU A 38 9.44 16.41 -5.78
CA LEU A 38 8.24 17.12 -6.28
C LEU A 38 7.99 18.47 -5.57
N ASN A 39 8.99 19.35 -5.42
CA ASN A 39 8.77 20.66 -4.79
C ASN A 39 8.49 21.73 -5.85
N THR A 40 7.29 22.31 -5.84
CA THR A 40 6.81 23.15 -6.94
C THR A 40 7.44 24.54 -7.01
N SER A 41 8.02 25.03 -5.91
CA SER A 41 8.53 26.39 -5.81
C SER A 41 9.84 26.66 -6.55
N GLU A 42 10.55 25.61 -6.99
CA GLU A 42 11.88 25.73 -7.60
C GLU A 42 11.87 25.48 -9.13
N TYR A 43 10.74 25.02 -9.69
CA TYR A 43 10.68 24.61 -11.10
C TYR A 43 10.92 25.74 -12.09
N GLU A 44 10.30 26.90 -11.91
CA GLU A 44 10.41 28.03 -12.86
C GLU A 44 11.84 28.60 -12.89
N TYR A 45 12.50 28.64 -11.74
CA TYR A 45 13.91 29.04 -11.64
C TYR A 45 14.82 28.07 -12.40
N ILE A 46 14.62 26.77 -12.19
CA ILE A 46 15.45 25.76 -12.86
C ILE A 46 15.16 25.68 -14.36
N LEU A 47 13.89 25.86 -14.78
CA LEU A 47 13.50 25.99 -16.19
C LEU A 47 14.33 27.05 -16.89
N ASN A 48 14.34 28.27 -16.34
CA ASN A 48 15.04 29.40 -16.93
C ASN A 48 16.54 29.11 -17.09
N ILE A 49 17.16 28.46 -16.09
CA ILE A 49 18.58 28.05 -16.18
C ILE A 49 18.80 27.02 -17.30
N CYS A 50 17.95 26.00 -17.38
CA CYS A 50 18.04 24.96 -18.41
C CYS A 50 17.85 25.52 -19.81
N THR A 51 16.92 26.45 -19.99
CA THR A 51 16.67 27.13 -21.27
C THR A 51 17.84 28.05 -21.66
N GLU A 52 18.34 28.87 -20.73
CA GLU A 52 19.46 29.80 -20.98
C GLU A 52 20.79 29.08 -21.26
N ASN A 53 21.01 27.90 -20.68
CA ASN A 53 22.27 27.14 -20.77
C ASN A 53 22.14 25.82 -21.54
N PHE A 54 21.15 25.74 -22.44
CA PHE A 54 20.73 24.50 -23.11
C PHE A 54 21.88 23.70 -23.73
N ASP A 55 22.73 24.33 -24.55
CA ASP A 55 23.79 23.62 -25.29
C ASP A 55 24.81 22.96 -24.35
N THR A 56 25.08 23.59 -23.21
CA THR A 56 26.03 23.10 -22.20
C THR A 56 25.41 21.99 -21.33
N LEU A 57 24.10 22.06 -21.09
CA LEU A 57 23.38 21.16 -20.19
C LEU A 57 22.63 20.02 -20.90
N LEU A 58 22.64 19.99 -22.24
CA LEU A 58 21.90 19.01 -23.03
C LEU A 58 22.14 17.56 -22.59
N PRO A 59 23.39 17.05 -22.39
CA PRO A 59 23.61 15.68 -21.93
C PRO A 59 22.92 15.36 -20.59
N GLN A 60 22.88 16.33 -19.67
CA GLN A 60 22.29 16.16 -18.36
C GLN A 60 20.77 16.26 -18.39
N ILE A 61 20.22 17.17 -19.22
CA ILE A 61 18.80 17.25 -19.53
C ILE A 61 18.29 15.91 -20.08
N LEU A 62 19.03 15.30 -21.02
CA LEU A 62 18.69 13.98 -21.59
C LEU A 62 18.77 12.86 -20.54
N LYS A 63 19.78 12.88 -19.66
CA LYS A 63 19.86 11.91 -18.55
C LYS A 63 18.69 12.04 -17.57
N THR A 64 18.28 13.27 -17.26
CA THR A 64 17.12 13.53 -16.42
C THR A 64 15.84 13.03 -17.10
N PHE A 65 15.71 13.26 -18.40
CA PHE A 65 14.61 12.75 -19.20
C PHE A 65 14.52 11.22 -19.18
N GLU A 66 15.64 10.53 -19.36
CA GLU A 66 15.74 9.08 -19.23
C GLU A 66 15.23 8.59 -17.87
N ILE A 67 15.66 9.22 -16.77
CA ILE A 67 15.22 8.85 -15.42
C ILE A 67 13.70 8.98 -15.30
N LEU A 68 13.11 10.05 -15.86
CA LEU A 68 11.68 10.27 -15.83
C LEU A 68 10.93 9.20 -16.61
N LEU A 69 11.40 8.89 -17.82
CA LEU A 69 10.81 7.87 -18.69
C LEU A 69 10.70 6.51 -18.01
N LEU A 70 11.66 6.15 -17.18
CA LEU A 70 11.76 4.80 -16.61
C LEU A 70 11.28 4.70 -15.16
N HIS A 71 11.42 5.76 -14.37
CA HIS A 71 11.29 5.66 -12.91
C HIS A 71 10.24 6.59 -12.30
N ILE A 72 9.82 7.65 -12.99
CA ILE A 72 8.94 8.67 -12.41
C ILE A 72 7.65 8.77 -13.24
N PRO A 73 6.55 8.15 -12.78
CA PRO A 73 5.28 8.13 -13.49
C PRO A 73 4.60 9.50 -13.49
N GLY A 74 4.22 10.00 -14.67
CA GLY A 74 3.26 11.10 -14.80
C GLY A 74 3.64 12.39 -14.05
N ASN A 75 4.92 12.76 -14.06
CA ASN A 75 5.35 14.06 -13.54
C ASN A 75 4.99 15.17 -14.53
N MET A 76 3.72 15.57 -14.48
CA MET A 76 3.10 16.51 -15.40
C MET A 76 3.79 17.87 -15.45
N MET A 77 4.30 18.36 -14.32
CA MET A 77 4.99 19.65 -14.26
C MET A 77 6.36 19.60 -14.94
N ILE A 78 7.11 18.51 -14.77
CA ILE A 78 8.39 18.38 -15.46
C ILE A 78 8.19 18.05 -16.94
N LEU A 79 7.20 17.21 -17.27
CA LEU A 79 6.88 16.95 -18.68
C LEU A 79 6.49 18.25 -19.37
N ALA A 80 5.64 19.09 -18.76
CA ALA A 80 5.37 20.45 -19.21
C ALA A 80 6.64 21.29 -19.39
N LEU A 81 7.56 21.25 -18.44
CA LEU A 81 8.86 21.90 -18.53
C LEU A 81 9.69 21.43 -19.75
N PHE A 82 9.73 20.11 -20.01
CA PHE A 82 10.38 19.57 -21.20
C PHE A 82 9.69 20.02 -22.49
N ILE A 83 8.38 20.17 -22.47
CA ILE A 83 7.57 20.61 -23.60
C ILE A 83 7.87 22.08 -23.94
N ASP A 84 7.98 22.94 -22.92
CA ASP A 84 8.36 24.34 -23.09
C ASP A 84 9.77 24.46 -23.70
N ILE A 85 10.74 23.70 -23.18
CA ILE A 85 12.11 23.67 -23.73
C ILE A 85 12.11 23.13 -25.17
N ALA A 86 11.39 22.05 -25.44
CA ALA A 86 11.34 21.42 -26.77
C ALA A 86 10.66 22.32 -27.81
N THR A 87 9.73 23.17 -27.39
CA THR A 87 9.09 24.18 -28.26
C THR A 87 10.07 25.27 -28.67
N GLU A 88 10.96 25.68 -27.76
CA GLU A 88 11.98 26.70 -28.06
C GLU A 88 13.22 26.15 -28.79
N LYS A 89 13.49 24.84 -28.65
CA LYS A 89 14.67 24.15 -29.21
C LYS A 89 14.26 22.85 -29.92
N PRO A 90 13.78 22.90 -31.17
CA PRO A 90 13.32 21.70 -31.90
C PRO A 90 14.39 20.61 -32.04
N GLU A 91 15.69 20.95 -32.02
CA GLU A 91 16.79 19.99 -32.04
C GLU A 91 16.80 19.05 -30.82
N LEU A 92 16.21 19.49 -29.70
CA LEU A 92 16.01 18.67 -28.52
C LEU A 92 15.14 17.45 -28.83
N VAL A 93 14.10 17.62 -29.65
CA VAL A 93 13.13 16.55 -29.95
C VAL A 93 13.82 15.33 -30.54
N SER A 94 14.77 15.52 -31.45
CA SER A 94 15.54 14.40 -32.04
C SER A 94 16.39 13.67 -30.99
N SER A 95 17.00 14.42 -30.06
CA SER A 95 17.82 13.86 -28.98
C SER A 95 16.95 13.12 -27.93
N LEU A 96 15.75 13.63 -27.67
CA LEU A 96 14.76 12.98 -26.80
C LEU A 96 14.24 11.69 -27.42
N VAL A 97 13.96 11.68 -28.73
CA VAL A 97 13.56 10.46 -29.46
C VAL A 97 14.66 9.42 -29.43
N GLN A 98 15.92 9.80 -29.58
CA GLN A 98 17.02 8.87 -29.39
C GLN A 98 17.07 8.32 -27.95
N THR A 99 16.91 9.19 -26.96
CA THR A 99 16.87 8.80 -25.53
C THR A 99 15.71 7.84 -25.24
N LEU A 100 14.54 8.04 -25.87
CA LEU A 100 13.39 7.13 -25.79
C LEU A 100 13.75 5.73 -26.30
N VAL A 101 14.39 5.65 -27.48
CA VAL A 101 14.83 4.37 -28.06
C VAL A 101 15.84 3.68 -27.16
N GLU A 102 16.84 4.40 -26.65
CA GLU A 102 17.86 3.87 -25.75
C GLU A 102 17.25 3.38 -24.42
N SER A 103 16.30 4.13 -23.87
CA SER A 103 15.61 3.79 -22.61
C SER A 103 14.73 2.54 -22.75
N SER A 104 14.15 2.29 -23.93
CA SER A 104 13.30 1.12 -24.15
C SER A 104 14.01 -0.22 -23.94
N GLY A 105 15.33 -0.26 -24.17
CA GLY A 105 16.17 -1.43 -23.91
C GLY A 105 16.47 -1.68 -22.43
N LYS A 106 16.13 -0.73 -21.54
CA LYS A 106 16.37 -0.76 -20.09
C LYS A 106 15.09 -1.08 -19.29
N ILE A 107 14.03 -1.49 -19.96
CA ILE A 107 12.78 -1.87 -19.31
C ILE A 107 12.92 -3.29 -18.75
N GLU A 108 12.98 -3.39 -17.42
CA GLU A 108 13.28 -4.66 -16.72
C GLU A 108 12.07 -5.23 -15.96
N ASN A 109 11.02 -4.44 -15.73
CA ASN A 109 9.86 -4.87 -14.95
C ASN A 109 8.57 -4.15 -15.40
N LEU A 110 7.44 -4.58 -14.85
CA LEU A 110 6.12 -4.00 -15.12
C LEU A 110 6.06 -2.50 -14.83
N ASN A 111 6.67 -2.03 -13.74
CA ASN A 111 6.60 -0.63 -13.33
C ASN A 111 7.31 0.27 -14.34
N ASN A 112 8.55 -0.09 -14.73
CA ASN A 112 9.28 0.60 -15.79
C ASN A 112 8.49 0.62 -17.11
N LEU A 113 7.86 -0.50 -17.47
CA LEU A 113 7.05 -0.60 -18.68
C LEU A 113 5.85 0.35 -18.64
N LEU A 114 5.09 0.33 -17.55
CA LEU A 114 3.92 1.18 -17.37
C LEU A 114 4.31 2.66 -17.31
N THR A 115 5.36 3.02 -16.57
CA THR A 115 5.91 4.39 -16.53
C THR A 115 6.34 4.86 -17.92
N PHE A 116 7.05 4.03 -18.68
CA PHE A 116 7.50 4.34 -20.03
C PHE A 116 6.32 4.66 -20.96
N PHE A 117 5.31 3.80 -20.99
CA PHE A 117 4.14 4.04 -21.84
C PHE A 117 3.25 5.18 -21.36
N THR A 118 3.12 5.39 -20.05
CA THR A 118 2.44 6.56 -19.48
C THR A 118 3.09 7.86 -19.95
N ASN A 119 4.42 7.94 -19.92
CA ASN A 119 5.15 9.11 -20.41
C ASN A 119 5.07 9.28 -21.94
N LEU A 120 5.13 8.19 -22.72
CA LEU A 120 4.89 8.24 -24.16
C LEU A 120 3.51 8.77 -24.52
N TYR A 121 2.49 8.35 -23.76
CA TYR A 121 1.13 8.87 -23.96
C TYR A 121 1.04 10.37 -23.68
N PHE A 122 1.77 10.88 -22.67
CA PHE A 122 1.85 12.33 -22.46
C PHE A 122 2.46 13.06 -23.66
N PHE A 123 3.54 12.55 -24.25
CA PHE A 123 4.10 13.17 -25.46
C PHE A 123 3.13 13.14 -26.64
N GLU A 124 2.33 12.08 -26.79
CA GLU A 124 1.25 12.02 -27.77
C GLU A 124 0.19 13.10 -27.52
N PHE A 125 -0.26 13.23 -26.28
CA PHE A 125 -1.25 14.23 -25.89
C PHE A 125 -0.82 15.67 -26.25
N TYR A 126 0.47 15.96 -26.08
CA TYR A 126 1.08 17.26 -26.39
C TYR A 126 1.53 17.42 -27.85
N GLY A 127 1.36 16.41 -28.71
CA GLY A 127 1.60 16.52 -30.15
C GLY A 127 3.03 16.26 -30.62
N PHE A 128 3.93 15.79 -29.75
CA PHE A 128 5.31 15.42 -30.14
C PHE A 128 5.38 14.08 -30.88
N ILE A 129 4.39 13.22 -30.64
CA ILE A 129 4.33 11.85 -31.16
C ILE A 129 2.92 11.65 -31.70
N LYS A 130 2.78 10.98 -32.86
CA LYS A 130 1.45 10.59 -33.36
C LYS A 130 0.90 9.41 -32.57
N TYR A 131 -0.40 9.42 -32.33
CA TYR A 131 -1.14 8.26 -31.81
C TYR A 131 -0.87 6.96 -32.61
N SER A 132 -0.71 7.08 -33.94
CA SER A 132 -0.37 5.94 -34.80
C SER A 132 0.97 5.31 -34.46
N GLU A 133 1.96 6.08 -34.02
CA GLU A 133 3.27 5.56 -33.62
C GLU A 133 3.18 4.81 -32.28
N LEU A 134 2.45 5.35 -31.30
CA LEU A 134 2.19 4.64 -30.04
C LEU A 134 1.50 3.29 -30.30
N TYR A 135 0.51 3.27 -31.19
CA TYR A 135 -0.19 2.04 -31.57
C TYR A 135 0.75 1.02 -32.23
N LYS A 136 1.61 1.45 -33.15
CA LYS A 136 2.63 0.57 -33.77
C LYS A 136 3.58 -0.02 -32.73
N ILE A 137 4.03 0.78 -31.76
CA ILE A 137 4.91 0.30 -30.68
C ILE A 137 4.19 -0.78 -29.86
N LEU A 138 2.93 -0.55 -29.46
CA LEU A 138 2.15 -1.54 -28.71
C LEU A 138 1.93 -2.83 -29.52
N GLU A 139 1.57 -2.71 -30.80
CA GLU A 139 1.32 -3.86 -31.69
C GLU A 139 2.59 -4.69 -31.91
N LYS A 140 3.70 -4.04 -32.29
CA LYS A 140 4.98 -4.71 -32.54
C LYS A 140 5.53 -5.43 -31.32
N ASN A 141 5.16 -4.97 -30.15
CA ASN A 141 5.62 -5.52 -28.89
C ASN A 141 4.55 -6.43 -28.23
N ASP A 142 3.46 -6.81 -28.88
CA ASP A 142 2.39 -7.65 -28.28
C ASP A 142 1.78 -7.07 -26.98
N LEU A 143 1.67 -5.73 -26.89
CA LEU A 143 1.10 -5.01 -25.73
C LEU A 143 -0.20 -4.29 -26.04
N LEU A 144 -0.92 -4.70 -27.08
CA LEU A 144 -2.23 -4.12 -27.39
C LEU A 144 -3.21 -4.21 -26.21
N ILE A 145 -3.00 -5.16 -25.29
CA ILE A 145 -3.76 -5.26 -24.04
C ILE A 145 -3.63 -4.02 -23.14
N LEU A 146 -2.55 -3.24 -23.26
CA LEU A 146 -2.35 -1.99 -22.54
C LEU A 146 -3.04 -0.78 -23.22
N LYS A 147 -3.59 -0.94 -24.43
CA LYS A 147 -4.23 0.17 -25.16
C LYS A 147 -5.32 0.91 -24.36
N PRO A 148 -6.23 0.25 -23.61
CA PRO A 148 -7.27 0.93 -22.85
C PRO A 148 -6.74 1.84 -21.73
N PHE A 149 -5.51 1.62 -21.26
CA PHE A 149 -4.85 2.34 -20.16
C PHE A 149 -4.23 3.67 -20.58
N PHE A 150 -4.26 3.96 -21.88
CA PHE A 150 -3.69 5.16 -22.46
C PHE A 150 -4.79 5.94 -23.18
N VAL A 151 -6.02 5.86 -22.68
CA VAL A 151 -7.16 6.63 -23.18
C VAL A 151 -7.53 7.66 -22.10
N ARG A 152 -7.07 8.90 -22.28
CA ARG A 152 -7.46 10.12 -21.55
C ARG A 152 -7.03 10.17 -20.07
N LEU A 153 -5.98 10.96 -19.82
CA LEU A 153 -5.73 11.52 -18.48
C LEU A 153 -6.69 12.68 -18.23
N ALA A 154 -7.66 12.48 -17.34
CA ALA A 154 -8.61 13.52 -16.94
C ALA A 154 -7.92 14.74 -16.30
N THR A 155 -6.79 14.53 -15.62
CA THR A 155 -5.90 15.57 -15.07
C THR A 155 -5.07 16.30 -16.13
N GLY A 156 -4.87 15.68 -17.29
CA GLY A 156 -4.20 16.28 -18.43
C GLY A 156 -4.85 17.59 -18.78
N GLU A 157 -6.17 17.62 -18.99
CA GLU A 157 -6.88 18.85 -19.37
C GLU A 157 -6.74 20.01 -18.36
N GLU A 158 -6.69 19.76 -17.05
CA GLU A 158 -6.57 20.82 -16.03
C GLU A 158 -5.14 21.36 -15.89
N ILE A 159 -4.11 20.48 -15.95
CA ILE A 159 -2.71 20.92 -15.94
C ILE A 159 -2.32 21.55 -17.29
N VAL A 160 -2.96 21.10 -18.38
CA VAL A 160 -2.86 21.66 -19.73
C VAL A 160 -3.63 22.97 -19.87
N GLN A 161 -4.53 23.31 -18.94
CA GLN A 161 -5.03 24.69 -18.87
C GLN A 161 -3.97 25.66 -18.30
N MET A 162 -2.96 25.16 -17.57
CA MET A 162 -1.85 25.98 -17.06
C MET A 162 -0.72 26.15 -18.07
N THR A 163 -0.55 25.22 -19.01
CA THR A 163 0.42 25.32 -20.11
C THR A 163 -0.35 25.46 -21.41
N LYS A 164 -0.25 26.61 -22.11
CA LYS A 164 -0.90 26.74 -23.42
C LYS A 164 -0.48 25.54 -24.26
N ARG A 165 -1.43 24.64 -24.58
CA ARG A 165 -1.23 23.64 -25.63
C ARG A 165 -0.67 24.44 -26.80
N PRO A 166 0.56 24.19 -27.27
CA PRO A 166 1.13 25.09 -28.25
C PRO A 166 0.23 24.96 -29.47
N ASP A 167 -0.57 26.00 -29.72
CA ASP A 167 -1.36 26.11 -30.92
C ASP A 167 -0.32 25.93 -32.04
N GLU A 168 -0.36 24.77 -32.73
CA GLU A 168 0.51 24.44 -33.87
C GLU A 168 1.91 23.83 -33.62
N THR A 169 2.21 23.16 -32.50
CA THR A 169 3.38 22.23 -32.49
C THR A 169 3.05 20.92 -33.20
N ASN A 170 2.90 20.97 -34.53
CA ASN A 170 2.99 19.77 -35.38
C ASN A 170 4.47 19.37 -35.52
N LEU A 171 5.10 19.04 -34.39
CA LEU A 171 6.42 18.40 -34.37
C LEU A 171 6.19 16.93 -34.71
N ASP A 172 5.86 16.68 -35.98
CA ASP A 172 5.37 15.43 -36.55
C ASP A 172 6.51 14.38 -36.61
N THR A 173 7.06 14.04 -35.44
CA THR A 173 8.30 13.29 -35.32
C THR A 173 8.02 11.80 -35.41
N GLU A 174 8.58 11.16 -36.43
CA GLU A 174 8.58 9.70 -36.52
C GLU A 174 9.50 9.13 -35.44
N ILE A 175 8.98 8.19 -34.66
CA ILE A 175 9.79 7.44 -33.69
C ILE A 175 10.42 6.26 -34.43
N PRO A 176 11.75 6.06 -34.35
CA PRO A 176 12.38 4.85 -34.79
C PRO A 176 11.73 3.61 -34.16
N ASP A 177 11.91 2.47 -34.80
CA ASP A 177 11.39 1.19 -34.32
C ASP A 177 11.83 0.87 -32.87
N ILE A 178 10.91 1.05 -31.90
CA ILE A 178 11.13 0.70 -30.50
C ILE A 178 10.86 -0.79 -30.29
N LEU A 179 11.89 -1.53 -29.88
CA LEU A 179 11.78 -2.94 -29.48
C LEU A 179 12.07 -3.06 -27.98
N ILE A 180 11.06 -3.43 -27.22
CA ILE A 180 11.18 -3.63 -25.77
C ILE A 180 11.67 -5.05 -25.53
N ASN A 181 12.81 -5.19 -24.85
CA ASN A 181 13.28 -6.48 -24.41
C ASN A 181 12.39 -6.97 -23.26
N LYS A 182 11.65 -8.06 -23.49
CA LYS A 182 10.70 -8.58 -22.51
C LYS A 182 11.05 -9.99 -22.11
N THR A 183 10.94 -10.24 -20.82
CA THR A 183 10.86 -11.58 -20.28
C THR A 183 9.39 -12.04 -20.31
N GLN A 184 9.17 -13.36 -20.32
CA GLN A 184 7.83 -13.93 -20.15
C GLN A 184 7.19 -13.45 -18.84
N GLU A 185 8.00 -13.27 -17.80
CA GLU A 185 7.58 -12.75 -16.49
C GLU A 185 6.93 -11.37 -16.59
N ILE A 186 7.52 -10.44 -17.37
CA ILE A 186 6.92 -9.10 -17.58
C ILE A 186 5.57 -9.22 -18.28
N LEU A 187 5.43 -10.11 -19.26
CA LEU A 187 4.17 -10.30 -19.98
C LEU A 187 3.09 -10.88 -19.06
N ASP A 188 3.43 -11.89 -18.26
CA ASP A 188 2.51 -12.47 -17.28
C ASP A 188 2.06 -11.44 -16.24
N ASP A 189 2.98 -10.58 -15.81
CA ASP A 189 2.69 -9.46 -14.92
C ASP A 189 1.79 -8.40 -15.56
N VAL A 190 1.99 -8.09 -16.85
CA VAL A 190 1.11 -7.21 -17.62
C VAL A 190 -0.30 -7.80 -17.68
N HIS A 191 -0.45 -9.07 -18.05
CA HIS A 191 -1.76 -9.70 -18.11
C HIS A 191 -2.48 -9.65 -16.76
N ARG A 192 -1.78 -10.04 -15.69
CA ARG A 192 -2.33 -9.98 -14.33
C ARG A 192 -2.71 -8.57 -13.92
N PHE A 193 -1.86 -7.59 -14.20
CA PHE A 193 -2.15 -6.19 -13.92
C PHE A 193 -3.42 -5.73 -14.64
N VAL A 194 -3.51 -5.99 -15.95
CA VAL A 194 -4.64 -5.56 -16.78
C VAL A 194 -5.95 -6.20 -16.32
N GLU A 195 -5.95 -7.50 -16.04
CA GLU A 195 -7.12 -8.20 -15.52
C GLU A 195 -7.63 -7.59 -14.21
N ASN A 196 -6.72 -7.29 -13.28
CA ASN A 196 -7.08 -6.72 -11.99
C ASN A 196 -7.55 -5.26 -12.10
N TYR A 197 -6.92 -4.49 -13.00
CA TYR A 197 -7.29 -3.11 -13.27
C TYR A 197 -8.69 -3.02 -13.90
N ASN A 198 -8.99 -3.86 -14.89
CA ASN A 198 -10.28 -3.88 -15.59
C ASN A 198 -11.46 -4.18 -14.68
N LEU A 199 -11.24 -4.84 -13.54
CA LEU A 199 -12.27 -5.05 -12.53
C LEU A 199 -12.57 -3.77 -11.71
N LEU A 200 -11.63 -2.82 -11.65
CA LEU A 200 -11.75 -1.59 -10.86
C LEU A 200 -12.15 -0.35 -11.68
N VAL A 201 -11.81 -0.31 -12.98
CA VAL A 201 -12.19 0.80 -13.89
C VAL A 201 -13.69 1.09 -13.92
N PRO A 202 -14.62 0.11 -13.90
CA PRO A 202 -16.05 0.41 -13.95
C PRO A 202 -16.54 1.29 -12.79
N TYR A 203 -15.78 1.36 -11.69
CA TYR A 203 -16.11 2.19 -10.54
C TYR A 203 -15.66 3.64 -10.66
N SER A 204 -14.77 3.96 -11.62
CA SER A 204 -14.26 5.32 -11.78
C SER A 204 -15.18 6.22 -12.60
N GLU A 205 -16.23 5.67 -13.23
CA GLU A 205 -17.24 6.33 -14.09
C GLU A 205 -16.67 7.00 -15.36
N ASN A 206 -15.43 7.48 -15.29
CA ASN A 206 -14.58 7.94 -16.38
C ASN A 206 -13.37 6.99 -16.47
N GLU A 207 -12.97 6.60 -17.68
CA GLU A 207 -11.78 5.78 -17.97
C GLU A 207 -10.48 6.56 -17.68
N SER A 208 -10.29 7.10 -16.47
CA SER A 208 -9.11 7.89 -16.13
C SER A 208 -7.93 7.00 -15.76
N ASN A 209 -6.75 7.32 -16.30
CA ASN A 209 -5.49 6.69 -15.96
C ASN A 209 -4.99 7.03 -14.54
N ASP A 210 -5.74 7.82 -13.77
CA ASP A 210 -5.38 8.21 -12.41
C ASP A 210 -5.24 7.00 -11.46
N ILE A 211 -5.96 5.90 -11.70
CA ILE A 211 -5.76 4.65 -10.95
C ILE A 211 -4.35 4.09 -11.18
N LEU A 212 -3.86 4.15 -12.43
CA LEU A 212 -2.51 3.72 -12.80
C LEU A 212 -1.45 4.62 -12.14
N ILE A 213 -1.67 5.94 -12.09
CA ILE A 213 -0.75 6.85 -11.41
C ILE A 213 -0.67 6.55 -9.91
N ALA A 214 -1.81 6.33 -9.24
CA ALA A 214 -1.81 5.91 -7.85
C ALA A 214 -1.03 4.60 -7.66
N TYR A 215 -1.23 3.62 -8.55
CA TYR A 215 -0.49 2.36 -8.54
C TYR A 215 1.02 2.59 -8.61
N LEU A 216 1.49 3.36 -9.60
CA LEU A 216 2.92 3.58 -9.85
C LEU A 216 3.58 4.37 -8.70
N ILE A 217 2.91 5.41 -8.16
CA ILE A 217 3.43 6.17 -7.02
C ILE A 217 3.55 5.28 -5.77
N ILE A 218 2.53 4.46 -5.50
CA ILE A 218 2.56 3.56 -4.34
C ILE A 218 3.69 2.55 -4.46
N GLU A 219 3.89 1.95 -5.62
CA GLU A 219 4.95 0.96 -5.85
C GLU A 219 6.35 1.60 -5.65
N ASN A 220 6.60 2.75 -6.28
CA ASN A 220 7.90 3.41 -6.27
C ASN A 220 8.28 4.00 -4.90
N PHE A 221 7.29 4.45 -4.10
CA PHE A 221 7.54 5.06 -2.78
C PHE A 221 7.13 4.15 -1.61
N SER A 222 6.90 2.86 -1.87
CA SER A 222 6.47 1.88 -0.86
C SER A 222 7.45 1.73 0.32
N PHE A 223 8.73 2.07 0.11
CA PHE A 223 9.76 2.06 1.15
C PHE A 223 9.54 3.12 2.26
N ASN A 224 8.75 4.17 2.00
CA ASN A 224 8.48 5.25 2.96
C ASN A 224 7.04 5.77 2.86
N GLY A 225 6.20 5.37 3.81
CA GLY A 225 4.79 5.77 3.83
C GLY A 225 4.51 7.26 4.10
N ILE A 226 5.48 8.06 4.56
CA ILE A 226 5.32 9.52 4.65
C ILE A 226 5.50 10.12 3.25
N GLU A 227 6.62 9.81 2.63
CA GLU A 227 6.96 10.28 1.29
C GLU A 227 5.97 9.81 0.23
N CYS A 228 5.51 8.56 0.31
CA CYS A 228 4.44 8.04 -0.55
C CYS A 228 3.15 8.88 -0.41
N LYS A 229 2.74 9.20 0.83
CA LYS A 229 1.55 10.04 1.08
C LYS A 229 1.75 11.43 0.47
N GLU A 230 2.90 12.05 0.69
CA GLU A 230 3.19 13.41 0.19
C GLU A 230 3.16 13.45 -1.34
N ASN A 231 3.76 12.48 -2.02
CA ASN A 231 3.74 12.38 -3.48
C ASN A 231 2.31 12.17 -4.02
N LEU A 232 1.53 11.30 -3.38
CA LEU A 232 0.12 11.10 -3.73
C LEU A 232 -0.70 12.38 -3.51
N LEU A 233 -0.51 13.11 -2.40
CA LEU A 233 -1.23 14.37 -2.16
C LEU A 233 -0.90 15.48 -3.16
N LYS A 234 0.33 15.49 -3.70
CA LYS A 234 0.73 16.44 -4.74
C LYS A 234 0.05 16.17 -6.08
N TYR A 235 -0.24 14.91 -6.38
CA TYR A 235 -0.94 14.52 -7.62
C TYR A 235 -2.46 14.57 -7.46
N PHE A 236 -2.98 13.92 -6.42
CA PHE A 236 -4.39 13.83 -6.10
C PHE A 236 -4.80 15.05 -5.26
N TYR A 237 -5.05 16.17 -5.93
CA TYR A 237 -5.75 17.30 -5.35
C TYR A 237 -7.20 16.92 -4.97
N LYS A 238 -7.88 17.81 -4.23
CA LYS A 238 -9.29 17.64 -3.83
C LYS A 238 -10.15 17.17 -5.03
N ASP A 239 -11.07 16.23 -4.77
CA ASP A 239 -12.02 15.65 -5.74
C ASP A 239 -11.49 14.47 -6.60
N LYS A 240 -10.27 13.97 -6.31
CA LYS A 240 -9.69 12.78 -6.97
C LYS A 240 -9.49 11.59 -6.02
N GLU A 241 -10.14 11.60 -4.86
CA GLU A 241 -9.99 10.57 -3.82
C GLU A 241 -10.43 9.18 -4.29
N LEU A 242 -11.41 9.12 -5.21
CA LEU A 242 -11.89 7.88 -5.81
C LEU A 242 -10.75 7.08 -6.46
N PHE A 243 -9.95 7.74 -7.30
CA PHE A 243 -8.86 7.08 -8.03
C PHE A 243 -7.75 6.62 -7.09
N LEU A 244 -7.44 7.40 -6.05
CA LEU A 244 -6.52 7.02 -4.99
C LEU A 244 -6.99 5.75 -4.25
N ILE A 245 -8.28 5.70 -3.87
CA ILE A 245 -8.87 4.53 -3.22
C ILE A 245 -8.74 3.30 -4.14
N LEU A 246 -9.13 3.43 -5.41
CA LEU A 246 -9.03 2.34 -6.39
C LEU A 246 -7.59 1.87 -6.61
N GLY A 247 -6.61 2.79 -6.64
CA GLY A 247 -5.19 2.46 -6.73
C GLY A 247 -4.67 1.65 -5.53
N ILE A 248 -5.09 1.99 -4.31
CA ILE A 248 -4.77 1.20 -3.11
C ILE A 248 -5.41 -0.20 -3.18
N LEU A 249 -6.67 -0.28 -3.65
CA LEU A 249 -7.37 -1.56 -3.81
C LEU A 249 -6.73 -2.46 -4.87
N LEU A 250 -6.22 -1.88 -5.96
CA LEU A 250 -5.47 -2.61 -6.99
C LEU A 250 -4.23 -3.28 -6.40
N HIS A 251 -3.48 -2.56 -5.57
CA HIS A 251 -2.34 -3.11 -4.84
C HIS A 251 -2.72 -4.25 -3.89
N LEU A 252 -3.84 -4.10 -3.15
CA LEU A 252 -4.34 -5.15 -2.27
C LEU A 252 -4.72 -6.42 -3.04
N ARG A 253 -5.25 -6.29 -4.27
CA ARG A 253 -5.57 -7.43 -5.15
C ARG A 253 -4.33 -8.11 -5.71
N LEU A 254 -3.37 -7.33 -6.19
CA LEU A 254 -2.14 -7.87 -6.78
C LEU A 254 -1.24 -8.55 -5.74
N ALA A 255 -1.40 -8.20 -4.46
CA ALA A 255 -0.64 -8.76 -3.33
C ALA A 255 0.89 -8.66 -3.49
N LYS A 256 1.37 -7.65 -4.23
CA LYS A 256 2.80 -7.37 -4.43
C LYS A 256 3.44 -6.68 -3.24
N LEU A 257 2.69 -5.83 -2.54
CA LEU A 257 3.15 -5.06 -1.38
C LEU A 257 2.60 -5.60 -0.06
N GLU A 258 3.29 -5.28 1.04
CA GLU A 258 2.83 -5.63 2.38
C GLU A 258 1.46 -5.00 2.68
N LYS A 259 0.49 -5.85 3.06
CA LYS A 259 -0.87 -5.43 3.40
C LYS A 259 -0.89 -4.38 4.52
N THR A 260 -0.01 -4.52 5.50
CA THR A 260 0.12 -3.58 6.63
C THR A 260 0.50 -2.18 6.17
N PHE A 261 1.39 -2.07 5.19
CA PHE A 261 1.76 -0.79 4.58
C PHE A 261 0.55 -0.15 3.89
N LEU A 262 -0.16 -0.90 3.04
CA LEU A 262 -1.32 -0.41 2.30
C LEU A 262 -2.46 0.03 3.23
N TYR A 263 -2.76 -0.74 4.28
CA TYR A 263 -3.74 -0.35 5.29
C TYR A 263 -3.32 0.91 6.04
N THR A 264 -2.04 1.03 6.40
CA THR A 264 -1.53 2.23 7.07
C THR A 264 -1.61 3.45 6.16
N LEU A 265 -1.26 3.29 4.88
CA LEU A 265 -1.37 4.35 3.87
C LEU A 265 -2.83 4.80 3.73
N PHE A 266 -3.76 3.87 3.56
CA PHE A 266 -5.20 4.15 3.51
C PHE A 266 -5.66 4.95 4.73
N ILE A 267 -5.32 4.49 5.94
CA ILE A 267 -5.67 5.16 7.20
C ILE A 267 -5.08 6.57 7.29
N ARG A 268 -3.91 6.85 6.69
CA ARG A 268 -3.32 8.19 6.69
C ARG A 268 -4.10 9.20 5.83
N PHE A 269 -4.81 8.74 4.80
CA PHE A 269 -5.67 9.56 3.94
C PHE A 269 -7.06 9.83 4.52
N THR A 270 -7.49 9.06 5.51
CA THR A 270 -8.81 9.25 6.15
C THR A 270 -8.99 10.59 6.87
N LYS A 271 -7.91 11.37 7.04
CA LYS A 271 -7.94 12.74 7.57
C LYS A 271 -8.10 13.81 6.49
N GLU A 272 -8.00 13.44 5.22
CA GLU A 272 -8.28 14.36 4.12
C GLU A 272 -9.79 14.51 3.97
N ASP A 273 -10.23 15.74 3.66
CA ASP A 273 -11.65 16.02 3.38
C ASP A 273 -12.16 15.08 2.27
N ASN A 274 -13.43 14.66 2.37
CA ASN A 274 -14.12 13.77 1.41
C ASN A 274 -13.59 12.34 1.26
N PHE A 275 -12.36 11.99 1.64
CA PHE A 275 -11.79 10.66 1.41
C PHE A 275 -12.68 9.52 1.96
N LEU A 276 -13.08 9.63 3.23
CA LEU A 276 -13.95 8.64 3.87
C LEU A 276 -15.36 8.61 3.27
N LYS A 277 -15.91 9.77 2.92
CA LYS A 277 -17.22 9.86 2.27
C LYS A 277 -17.21 9.13 0.93
N THR A 278 -16.16 9.32 0.13
CA THR A 278 -15.94 8.63 -1.15
C THR A 278 -15.74 7.13 -0.95
N PHE A 279 -14.99 6.73 0.08
CA PHE A 279 -14.84 5.31 0.40
C PHE A 279 -16.17 4.67 0.80
N TYR A 280 -16.95 5.30 1.68
CA TYR A 280 -18.23 4.76 2.14
C TYR A 280 -19.28 4.69 1.03
N SER A 281 -19.28 5.64 0.08
CA SER A 281 -20.19 5.56 -1.08
C SER A 281 -19.78 4.47 -2.07
N LEU A 282 -18.49 4.20 -2.20
CA LEU A 282 -17.95 3.16 -3.06
C LEU A 282 -18.12 1.75 -2.46
N TYR A 283 -18.05 1.63 -1.14
CA TYR A 283 -18.02 0.36 -0.40
C TYR A 283 -19.14 -0.64 -0.78
N PRO A 284 -20.43 -0.26 -0.85
CA PRO A 284 -21.50 -1.18 -1.26
C PRO A 284 -21.27 -1.77 -2.65
N LYS A 285 -20.89 -0.92 -3.61
CA LYS A 285 -20.65 -1.33 -4.99
C LYS A 285 -19.48 -2.32 -5.10
N LEU A 286 -18.46 -2.20 -4.24
CA LEU A 286 -17.32 -3.10 -4.22
C LEU A 286 -17.67 -4.48 -3.64
N ILE A 287 -18.48 -4.53 -2.57
CA ILE A 287 -18.85 -5.80 -1.93
C ILE A 287 -19.73 -6.67 -2.81
N GLU A 288 -20.60 -6.05 -3.60
CA GLU A 288 -21.49 -6.74 -4.54
C GLU A 288 -20.71 -7.47 -5.64
N ASN A 289 -19.50 -7.02 -5.96
CA ASN A 289 -18.68 -7.63 -6.99
C ASN A 289 -17.81 -8.75 -6.41
N THR A 290 -18.32 -9.99 -6.51
CA THR A 290 -17.62 -11.18 -6.02
C THR A 290 -16.30 -11.48 -6.75
N GLU A 291 -16.14 -11.05 -8.01
CA GLU A 291 -14.90 -11.20 -8.77
C GLU A 291 -13.77 -10.32 -8.19
N LEU A 292 -14.13 -9.25 -7.48
CA LEU A 292 -13.16 -8.39 -6.81
C LEU A 292 -12.45 -9.05 -5.63
N ASN A 293 -12.97 -10.13 -5.02
CA ASN A 293 -12.30 -10.88 -3.94
C ASN A 293 -11.53 -10.01 -2.90
N ILE A 294 -12.01 -8.79 -2.61
CA ILE A 294 -11.38 -7.83 -1.68
C ILE A 294 -12.17 -7.70 -0.38
N ASN A 295 -13.28 -8.43 -0.23
CA ASN A 295 -14.20 -8.29 0.90
C ASN A 295 -13.48 -8.45 2.25
N PHE A 296 -12.52 -9.37 2.33
CA PHE A 296 -11.66 -9.49 3.52
C PHE A 296 -10.90 -8.19 3.81
N HIS A 297 -10.24 -7.62 2.80
CA HIS A 297 -9.48 -6.38 2.92
C HIS A 297 -10.35 -5.19 3.29
N LEU A 298 -11.53 -5.07 2.65
CA LEU A 298 -12.51 -4.03 2.94
C LEU A 298 -13.02 -4.12 4.39
N ASN A 299 -13.34 -5.33 4.86
CA ASN A 299 -13.75 -5.56 6.24
C ASN A 299 -12.64 -5.20 7.24
N THR A 300 -11.38 -5.55 6.95
CA THR A 300 -10.22 -5.18 7.78
C THR A 300 -10.02 -3.66 7.83
N LEU A 301 -10.14 -2.96 6.69
CA LEU A 301 -10.07 -1.49 6.65
C LEU A 301 -11.18 -0.86 7.50
N MET A 302 -12.42 -1.33 7.39
CA MET A 302 -13.54 -0.86 8.21
C MET A 302 -13.29 -1.10 9.71
N ALA A 303 -12.67 -2.22 10.09
CA ALA A 303 -12.31 -2.49 11.47
C ALA A 303 -11.23 -1.51 11.99
N PHE A 304 -10.24 -1.15 11.18
CA PHE A 304 -9.27 -0.12 11.55
C PHE A 304 -9.89 1.27 11.66
N LEU A 305 -10.86 1.61 10.80
CA LEU A 305 -11.61 2.87 10.92
C LEU A 305 -12.41 2.90 12.23
N PHE A 306 -13.04 1.80 12.60
CA PHE A 306 -13.72 1.66 13.90
C PHE A 306 -12.76 1.92 15.06
N GLU A 307 -11.64 1.21 15.11
CA GLU A 307 -10.63 1.35 16.17
C GLU A 307 -10.11 2.79 16.29
N ARG A 308 -9.87 3.44 15.16
CA ARG A 308 -9.28 4.78 15.11
C ARG A 308 -10.26 5.88 15.47
N TYR A 309 -11.52 5.75 15.04
CA TYR A 309 -12.48 6.86 15.09
C TYR A 309 -13.72 6.56 15.93
N TYR A 310 -14.29 5.36 15.83
CA TYR A 310 -15.65 5.11 16.30
C TYR A 310 -15.75 4.25 17.57
N LYS A 311 -14.63 3.68 18.03
CA LYS A 311 -14.56 2.80 19.21
C LYS A 311 -15.03 3.46 20.51
N PHE A 312 -14.72 4.73 20.69
CA PHE A 312 -15.06 5.47 21.90
C PHE A 312 -15.99 6.62 21.57
N GLU A 313 -17.13 6.71 22.25
CA GLU A 313 -17.79 8.00 22.38
C GLU A 313 -16.86 8.91 23.20
N LYS A 314 -16.19 9.87 22.56
CA LYS A 314 -15.39 10.86 23.28
C LYS A 314 -16.31 11.55 24.30
N LYS A 315 -16.08 11.32 25.60
CA LYS A 315 -16.25 12.38 26.58
C LYS A 315 -15.22 13.45 26.22
N ASN A 316 -15.67 14.67 25.94
CA ASN A 316 -14.90 15.84 25.51
C ASN A 316 -13.60 16.07 26.30
N HIS A 317 -12.53 15.30 26.08
CA HIS A 317 -11.26 15.45 26.77
C HIS A 317 -10.09 15.38 25.78
N SER A 318 -9.90 16.46 25.05
CA SER A 318 -8.55 16.99 24.83
C SER A 318 -8.62 18.51 24.68
N LEU A 319 -8.26 19.22 25.77
CA LEU A 319 -7.97 20.66 25.79
C LEU A 319 -6.65 21.00 25.05
N TYR A 320 -5.95 20.00 24.52
CA TYR A 320 -4.71 20.18 23.80
C TYR A 320 -4.96 20.20 22.30
N VAL A 321 -4.83 21.40 21.74
CA VAL A 321 -4.69 21.77 20.32
C VAL A 321 -5.65 21.03 19.39
N LYS A 322 -6.78 21.68 19.07
CA LYS A 322 -7.54 21.38 17.85
C LYS A 322 -6.54 21.36 16.69
N SER A 323 -6.25 20.18 16.14
CA SER A 323 -5.61 20.10 14.84
C SER A 323 -6.46 20.89 13.86
N VAL A 324 -5.87 21.82 13.12
CA VAL A 324 -6.56 22.72 12.18
C VAL A 324 -7.13 21.98 10.95
N GLY A 325 -7.05 20.65 10.92
CA GLY A 325 -7.56 19.78 9.86
C GLY A 325 -8.83 19.03 10.24
N TYR A 326 -9.47 18.43 9.23
CA TYR A 326 -10.65 17.58 9.34
C TYR A 326 -10.46 16.42 10.34
N ASP A 327 -11.49 16.17 11.15
CA ASP A 327 -11.54 15.08 12.13
C ASP A 327 -12.81 14.24 11.90
N PRO A 328 -12.69 13.02 11.35
CA PRO A 328 -13.82 12.12 11.09
C PRO A 328 -14.69 11.83 12.32
N ASN A 329 -14.15 11.98 13.52
CA ASN A 329 -14.89 11.76 14.77
C ASN A 329 -16.03 12.76 14.98
N ASN A 330 -15.88 13.97 14.44
CA ASN A 330 -16.83 15.07 14.64
C ASN A 330 -17.85 15.16 13.49
N ASP A 331 -17.71 14.35 12.44
CA ASP A 331 -18.58 14.32 11.28
C ASP A 331 -19.72 13.32 11.49
N ILE A 332 -20.89 13.85 11.86
CA ILE A 332 -22.08 13.06 12.20
C ILE A 332 -22.58 12.25 10.99
N GLU A 333 -22.53 12.83 9.79
CA GLU A 333 -23.01 12.17 8.57
C GLU A 333 -22.10 11.00 8.19
N GLN A 334 -20.78 11.19 8.25
CA GLN A 334 -19.85 10.08 8.00
C GLN A 334 -19.93 8.98 9.04
N LYS A 335 -20.09 9.36 10.32
CA LYS A 335 -20.31 8.38 11.39
C LYS A 335 -21.57 7.55 11.12
N LYS A 336 -22.66 8.18 10.69
CA LYS A 336 -23.90 7.50 10.32
C LYS A 336 -23.70 6.54 9.14
N LEU A 337 -23.07 7.00 8.06
CA LEU A 337 -22.74 6.16 6.90
C LEU A 337 -21.92 4.93 7.31
N PHE A 338 -20.89 5.11 8.15
CA PHE A 338 -20.09 3.99 8.65
C PHE A 338 -20.94 2.92 9.34
N PHE A 339 -21.85 3.32 10.24
CA PHE A 339 -22.69 2.37 10.98
C PHE A 339 -23.72 1.68 10.10
N GLU A 340 -24.22 2.35 9.07
CA GLU A 340 -25.13 1.74 8.08
C GLU A 340 -24.44 0.60 7.32
N LEU A 341 -23.15 0.75 7.01
CA LEU A 341 -22.34 -0.24 6.28
C LEU A 341 -21.91 -1.45 7.11
N LEU A 342 -22.08 -1.44 8.43
CA LEU A 342 -21.71 -2.56 9.29
C LEU A 342 -22.44 -3.85 8.87
N ASN A 343 -21.67 -4.93 8.79
CA ASN A 343 -22.12 -6.29 8.54
C ASN A 343 -21.34 -7.27 9.44
N THR A 344 -21.76 -8.54 9.46
CA THR A 344 -21.12 -9.58 10.29
C THR A 344 -19.63 -9.78 9.98
N GLY A 345 -19.22 -9.63 8.73
CA GLY A 345 -17.81 -9.69 8.32
C GLY A 345 -16.96 -8.58 8.93
N ILE A 346 -17.43 -7.32 8.86
CA ILE A 346 -16.76 -6.18 9.51
C ILE A 346 -16.70 -6.39 11.02
N ILE A 347 -17.82 -6.78 11.65
CA ILE A 347 -17.88 -6.94 13.11
C ILE A 347 -16.93 -8.06 13.57
N ASN A 348 -16.84 -9.15 12.82
CA ASN A 348 -15.87 -10.22 13.10
C ASN A 348 -14.41 -9.73 13.03
N GLU A 349 -14.08 -8.81 12.11
CA GLU A 349 -12.76 -8.17 12.08
C GLU A 349 -12.57 -7.22 13.26
N ILE A 350 -13.57 -6.40 13.60
CA ILE A 350 -13.55 -5.53 14.79
C ILE A 350 -13.25 -6.34 16.05
N GLN A 351 -13.92 -7.48 16.26
CA GLN A 351 -13.71 -8.36 17.41
C GLN A 351 -12.27 -8.90 17.54
N LYS A 352 -11.47 -8.92 16.47
CA LYS A 352 -10.06 -9.36 16.51
C LYS A 352 -9.13 -8.27 17.06
N PHE A 353 -9.44 -7.01 16.77
CA PHE A 353 -8.60 -5.85 17.09
C PHE A 353 -9.11 -5.06 18.29
N SER A 354 -10.40 -5.17 18.60
CA SER A 354 -11.09 -4.43 19.66
C SER A 354 -11.35 -5.30 20.88
N ASP A 355 -11.06 -4.72 22.05
CA ASP A 355 -11.58 -5.21 23.32
C ASP A 355 -13.07 -4.85 23.44
N LEU A 356 -13.95 -5.83 23.16
CA LEU A 356 -15.41 -5.69 23.24
C LEU A 356 -15.90 -5.20 24.61
N SER A 357 -15.15 -5.47 25.70
CA SER A 357 -15.53 -5.00 27.04
C SER A 357 -15.47 -3.47 27.17
N ARG A 358 -14.68 -2.81 26.31
CA ARG A 358 -14.48 -1.35 26.29
C ARG A 358 -15.35 -0.63 25.28
N ILE A 359 -16.13 -1.37 24.50
CA ILE A 359 -17.09 -0.82 23.55
C ILE A 359 -18.36 -0.46 24.33
N ASP A 360 -18.91 0.74 24.07
CA ASP A 360 -20.13 1.20 24.72
C ASP A 360 -21.35 0.30 24.40
N GLU A 361 -22.31 0.21 25.32
CA GLU A 361 -23.49 -0.66 25.20
C GLU A 361 -24.34 -0.33 23.97
N LYS A 362 -24.43 0.94 23.60
CA LYS A 362 -25.12 1.36 22.37
C LYS A 362 -24.45 0.82 21.11
N MET A 363 -23.12 0.71 21.11
CA MET A 363 -22.39 0.13 19.98
C MET A 363 -22.55 -1.39 19.95
N LYS A 364 -22.58 -2.04 21.13
CA LYS A 364 -22.89 -3.47 21.23
C LYS A 364 -24.30 -3.78 20.72
N SER A 365 -25.29 -2.93 21.01
CA SER A 365 -26.65 -3.13 20.49
C SER A 365 -26.69 -3.06 18.96
N ILE A 366 -25.98 -2.11 18.35
CA ILE A 366 -25.83 -2.04 16.88
C ILE A 366 -25.20 -3.32 16.33
N PHE A 367 -24.16 -3.85 16.98
CA PHE A 367 -23.53 -5.09 16.53
C PHE A 367 -24.50 -6.28 16.59
N ILE A 368 -25.27 -6.41 17.67
CA ILE A 368 -26.28 -7.46 17.82
C ILE A 368 -27.39 -7.32 16.76
N GLU A 369 -27.87 -6.09 16.51
CA GLU A 369 -28.87 -5.80 15.46
C GLU A 369 -28.37 -6.21 14.07
N LYS A 370 -27.06 -6.05 13.82
CA LYS A 370 -26.39 -6.47 12.59
C LYS A 370 -26.06 -7.97 12.54
N GLY A 371 -26.56 -8.75 13.49
CA GLY A 371 -26.43 -10.21 13.54
C GLY A 371 -25.11 -10.72 14.10
N ALA A 372 -24.34 -9.88 14.82
CA ALA A 372 -23.13 -10.34 15.49
C ALA A 372 -23.49 -11.14 16.75
N ASP A 373 -22.87 -12.31 16.87
CA ASP A 373 -22.88 -13.05 18.12
C ASP A 373 -21.85 -12.42 19.07
N LEU A 374 -22.36 -11.61 20.01
CA LEU A 374 -21.57 -11.04 21.10
C LEU A 374 -21.64 -11.89 22.38
N GLN A 375 -22.34 -13.02 22.36
CA GLN A 375 -22.45 -13.86 23.56
C GLN A 375 -21.09 -14.50 23.83
N HIS A 376 -20.40 -13.99 24.86
CA HIS A 376 -19.53 -14.86 25.63
C HIS A 376 -20.45 -15.92 26.24
N LYS A 377 -20.43 -17.14 25.69
CA LYS A 377 -20.97 -18.28 26.42
C LYS A 377 -20.10 -18.41 27.67
N GLU A 378 -20.62 -17.96 28.81
CA GLU A 378 -20.11 -18.41 30.10
C GLU A 378 -20.28 -19.92 30.11
N ILE A 379 -19.21 -20.62 29.74
CA ILE A 379 -19.13 -22.05 29.94
C ILE A 379 -18.96 -22.19 31.44
N GLU A 380 -19.91 -22.85 32.09
CA GLU A 380 -19.74 -23.31 33.47
C GLU A 380 -18.53 -24.24 33.48
N ILE A 381 -17.37 -23.68 33.83
CA ILE A 381 -16.14 -24.43 34.02
C ILE A 381 -16.31 -25.13 35.37
N PRO A 382 -16.20 -26.47 35.41
CA PRO A 382 -16.25 -27.20 36.67
C PRO A 382 -15.25 -26.61 37.66
N GLU A 383 -15.65 -26.39 38.91
CA GLU A 383 -14.70 -25.98 39.94
C GLU A 383 -13.63 -27.07 40.10
N VAL A 384 -12.38 -26.70 39.81
CA VAL A 384 -11.24 -27.59 39.96
C VAL A 384 -10.61 -27.35 41.33
N ASP A 385 -10.61 -28.38 42.16
CA ASP A 385 -10.07 -28.36 43.52
C ASP A 385 -8.55 -28.70 43.55
N ILE A 386 -7.79 -28.15 42.58
CA ILE A 386 -6.35 -28.32 42.49
C ILE A 386 -5.67 -26.97 42.32
N ASN A 387 -4.80 -26.63 43.27
CA ASN A 387 -3.96 -25.44 43.22
C ASN A 387 -2.65 -25.74 42.46
N LEU A 388 -2.72 -25.75 41.12
CA LEU A 388 -1.57 -26.07 40.28
C LEU A 388 -0.38 -25.13 40.50
N SER A 389 -0.61 -23.84 40.86
CA SER A 389 0.46 -22.90 41.19
C SER A 389 1.30 -23.37 42.36
N HIS A 390 0.65 -23.83 43.44
CA HIS A 390 1.33 -24.36 44.62
C HIS A 390 2.13 -25.64 44.30
N LEU A 391 1.55 -26.55 43.52
CA LEU A 391 2.22 -27.81 43.14
C LEU A 391 3.45 -27.57 42.26
N LEU A 392 3.39 -26.59 41.36
CA LEU A 392 4.50 -26.19 40.50
C LEU A 392 5.62 -25.46 41.25
N GLU A 393 5.28 -24.69 42.30
CA GLU A 393 6.26 -23.99 43.15
C GLU A 393 7.01 -24.97 44.08
N ASN A 394 6.33 -26.02 44.54
CA ASN A 394 6.89 -27.00 45.47
C ASN A 394 7.51 -28.23 44.78
N TYR A 395 7.60 -28.26 43.45
CA TYR A 395 8.17 -29.36 42.67
C TYR A 395 7.54 -30.74 42.97
N GLU A 396 6.25 -30.78 43.30
CA GLU A 396 5.50 -32.01 43.58
C GLU A 396 5.05 -32.69 42.27
N THR A 397 6.00 -32.98 41.37
CA THR A 397 5.71 -33.57 40.05
C THR A 397 5.01 -34.92 40.14
N ASP A 398 5.28 -35.68 41.19
CA ASP A 398 4.71 -37.01 41.40
C ASP A 398 3.21 -36.94 41.70
N VAL A 399 2.73 -35.85 42.31
CA VAL A 399 1.30 -35.59 42.54
C VAL A 399 0.61 -35.23 41.22
N LEU A 400 1.28 -34.44 40.38
CA LEU A 400 0.77 -34.02 39.08
C LEU A 400 0.68 -35.18 38.08
N GLU A 401 1.61 -36.15 38.13
CA GLU A 401 1.58 -37.35 37.28
C GLU A 401 0.44 -38.31 37.64
N ASN A 402 0.02 -38.32 38.91
CA ASN A 402 -1.08 -39.17 39.40
C ASN A 402 -2.44 -38.46 39.42
N THR A 403 -2.50 -37.20 39.00
CA THR A 403 -3.75 -36.44 38.90
C THR A 403 -4.55 -36.90 37.68
N ASP A 404 -5.88 -37.00 37.83
CA ASP A 404 -6.78 -37.25 36.71
C ASP A 404 -6.54 -36.25 35.56
N ARG A 405 -6.45 -36.76 34.32
CA ARG A 405 -6.07 -35.96 33.14
C ARG A 405 -7.03 -34.81 32.88
N THR A 406 -8.33 -35.06 32.99
CA THR A 406 -9.37 -34.04 32.80
C THR A 406 -9.18 -32.91 33.80
N THR A 407 -8.93 -33.27 35.06
CA THR A 407 -8.72 -32.32 36.16
C THR A 407 -7.44 -31.50 35.95
N LEU A 408 -6.34 -32.14 35.53
CA LEU A 408 -5.08 -31.46 35.18
C LEU A 408 -5.29 -30.47 34.02
N PHE A 409 -6.02 -30.85 32.98
CA PHE A 409 -6.28 -30.00 31.82
C PHE A 409 -7.10 -28.76 32.20
N LEU A 410 -8.20 -28.95 32.95
CA LEU A 410 -9.03 -27.83 33.41
C LEU A 410 -8.23 -26.87 34.31
N ALA A 411 -7.40 -27.39 35.21
CA ALA A 411 -6.55 -26.56 36.05
C ALA A 411 -5.51 -25.77 35.23
N LEU A 412 -4.87 -26.40 34.24
CA LEU A 412 -3.98 -25.72 33.29
C LEU A 412 -4.73 -24.62 32.52
N PHE A 413 -5.94 -24.91 32.02
CA PHE A 413 -6.73 -23.94 31.27
C PHE A 413 -7.10 -22.74 32.13
N LYS A 414 -7.48 -22.97 33.38
CA LYS A 414 -7.80 -21.93 34.36
C LYS A 414 -6.59 -21.04 34.66
N LEU A 415 -5.45 -21.63 35.03
CA LEU A 415 -4.21 -20.88 35.35
C LEU A 415 -3.59 -20.19 34.14
N GLY A 416 -3.64 -20.83 32.97
CA GLY A 416 -3.10 -20.30 31.73
C GLY A 416 -3.99 -19.26 31.04
N SER A 417 -5.25 -19.12 31.47
CA SER A 417 -6.24 -18.22 30.86
C SER A 417 -5.95 -16.70 30.86
N PRO A 418 -5.07 -16.12 31.73
CA PRO A 418 -4.83 -14.67 31.73
C PRO A 418 -4.19 -14.13 30.45
N SER A 419 -3.33 -14.90 29.80
CA SER A 419 -2.73 -14.54 28.51
C SER A 419 -2.09 -15.75 27.81
N ILE A 420 -1.81 -15.63 26.51
CA ILE A 420 -1.09 -16.67 25.74
C ILE A 420 0.26 -16.98 26.42
N THR A 421 1.01 -15.95 26.85
CA THR A 421 2.29 -16.13 27.53
C THR A 421 2.16 -16.90 28.83
N HIS A 422 1.14 -16.62 29.65
CA HIS A 422 0.91 -17.37 30.89
C HIS A 422 0.63 -18.84 30.58
N PHE A 423 -0.25 -19.12 29.61
CA PHE A 423 -0.55 -20.49 29.20
C PHE A 423 0.72 -21.23 28.76
N LEU A 424 1.51 -20.63 27.87
CA LEU A 424 2.72 -21.26 27.35
C LEU A 424 3.77 -21.48 28.45
N THR A 425 3.90 -20.56 29.40
CA THR A 425 4.81 -20.71 30.55
C THR A 425 4.42 -21.91 31.43
N TYR A 426 3.13 -22.06 31.74
CA TYR A 426 2.66 -23.21 32.51
C TYR A 426 2.74 -24.51 31.73
N LEU A 427 2.43 -24.48 30.43
CA LEU A 427 2.60 -25.63 29.55
C LEU A 427 4.06 -26.11 29.54
N GLU A 428 5.02 -25.19 29.41
CA GLU A 428 6.46 -25.50 29.45
C GLU A 428 6.88 -26.17 30.77
N LYS A 429 6.43 -25.61 31.91
CA LYS A 429 6.69 -26.20 33.24
C LYS A 429 6.09 -27.60 33.39
N LEU A 430 4.97 -27.87 32.71
CA LEU A 430 4.24 -29.13 32.76
C LEU A 430 4.60 -30.11 31.63
N LEU A 431 5.56 -29.80 30.75
CA LEU A 431 5.84 -30.62 29.56
C LEU A 431 6.07 -32.11 29.86
N LYS A 432 6.71 -32.42 31.00
CA LYS A 432 6.91 -33.80 31.43
C LYS A 432 5.58 -34.52 31.70
N CYS A 433 4.65 -33.83 32.35
CA CYS A 433 3.32 -34.35 32.67
C CYS A 433 2.38 -34.30 31.46
N MET A 434 2.71 -33.52 30.42
CA MET A 434 1.95 -33.37 29.17
C MET A 434 2.43 -34.29 28.04
N LYS A 435 3.12 -35.39 28.37
CA LYS A 435 3.30 -36.53 27.46
C LYS A 435 2.02 -37.36 27.45
N LEU A 436 1.15 -37.04 26.50
CA LEU A 436 -0.21 -37.58 26.42
C LEU A 436 -0.29 -38.78 25.47
N SER A 437 -1.12 -39.77 25.83
CA SER A 437 -1.53 -40.82 24.89
C SER A 437 -2.42 -40.23 23.78
N LEU A 438 -2.59 -40.94 22.65
CA LEU A 438 -3.47 -40.45 21.57
C LEU A 438 -4.90 -40.14 22.05
N ASP A 439 -5.45 -40.96 22.94
CA ASP A 439 -6.78 -40.73 23.50
C ASP A 439 -6.80 -39.48 24.39
N ASP A 440 -5.78 -39.29 25.22
CA ASP A 440 -5.64 -38.10 26.07
C ASP A 440 -5.44 -36.82 25.24
N GLN A 441 -4.73 -36.90 24.11
CA GLN A 441 -4.57 -35.77 23.18
C GLN A 441 -5.92 -35.37 22.56
N ASN A 442 -6.75 -36.35 22.18
CA ASN A 442 -8.09 -36.09 21.66
C ASN A 442 -9.00 -35.45 22.73
N ILE A 443 -8.93 -35.96 23.97
CA ILE A 443 -9.67 -35.39 25.11
C ILE A 443 -9.21 -33.95 25.36
N PHE A 444 -7.90 -33.71 25.42
CA PHE A 444 -7.32 -32.39 25.60
C PHE A 444 -7.79 -31.40 24.52
N CYS A 445 -7.70 -31.78 23.24
CA CYS A 445 -8.09 -30.91 22.12
C CYS A 445 -9.59 -30.56 22.15
N ASN A 446 -10.45 -31.54 22.45
CA ASN A 446 -11.89 -31.32 22.62
C ASN A 446 -12.17 -30.33 23.76
N MET A 447 -11.59 -30.57 24.94
CA MET A 447 -11.77 -29.71 26.10
C MET A 447 -11.20 -28.32 25.87
N PHE A 448 -10.02 -28.21 25.24
CA PHE A 448 -9.38 -26.94 24.93
C PHE A 448 -10.22 -26.09 23.96
N GLN A 449 -10.73 -26.72 22.90
CA GLN A 449 -11.59 -26.06 21.91
C GLN A 449 -12.89 -25.55 22.54
N GLN A 450 -13.48 -26.33 23.45
CA GLN A 450 -14.67 -25.96 24.20
C GLN A 450 -14.36 -24.82 25.18
N TYR A 451 -13.38 -25.01 26.07
CA TYR A 451 -13.02 -24.05 27.13
C TYR A 451 -12.68 -22.67 26.58
N PHE A 452 -11.94 -22.60 25.46
CA PHE A 452 -11.55 -21.36 24.81
C PHE A 452 -12.39 -21.08 23.55
N SER A 453 -13.65 -21.52 23.53
CA SER A 453 -14.53 -21.43 22.35
C SER A 453 -14.59 -20.01 21.75
N ASP A 454 -14.64 -19.00 22.61
CA ASP A 454 -14.72 -17.56 22.32
C ASP A 454 -13.35 -16.91 22.05
N LYS A 455 -12.25 -17.46 22.57
CA LYS A 455 -10.89 -16.91 22.39
C LYS A 455 -10.20 -17.43 21.12
N LYS A 456 -10.70 -17.05 19.93
CA LYS A 456 -10.18 -17.49 18.62
C LYS A 456 -8.65 -17.29 18.47
N SER A 457 -8.14 -16.09 18.75
CA SER A 457 -6.70 -15.78 18.63
C SER A 457 -5.85 -16.59 19.61
N PHE A 458 -6.32 -16.73 20.86
CA PHE A 458 -5.66 -17.55 21.88
C PHE A 458 -5.53 -19.01 21.41
N LYS A 459 -6.64 -19.61 20.97
CA LYS A 459 -6.65 -20.97 20.42
C LYS A 459 -5.64 -21.13 19.29
N LYS A 460 -5.63 -20.20 18.32
CA LYS A 460 -4.71 -20.26 17.17
C LYS A 460 -3.24 -20.33 17.60
N PHE A 461 -2.80 -19.42 18.48
CA PHE A 461 -1.40 -19.36 18.88
C PHE A 461 -0.99 -20.52 19.78
N VAL A 462 -1.84 -20.91 20.74
CA VAL A 462 -1.57 -22.03 21.64
C VAL A 462 -1.57 -23.36 20.88
N ALA A 463 -2.53 -23.57 19.97
CA ALA A 463 -2.59 -24.78 19.13
C ALA A 463 -1.31 -25.00 18.32
N GLN A 464 -0.76 -23.96 17.69
CA GLN A 464 0.52 -24.05 17.00
C GLN A 464 1.67 -24.48 17.93
N LYS A 465 1.67 -24.00 19.17
CA LYS A 465 2.70 -24.35 20.16
C LYS A 465 2.53 -25.75 20.74
N LEU A 466 1.30 -26.26 20.86
CA LEU A 466 1.04 -27.64 21.29
C LEU A 466 1.64 -28.66 20.33
N VAL A 467 1.57 -28.39 19.01
CA VAL A 467 2.25 -29.20 17.99
C VAL A 467 3.76 -29.04 18.08
N TYR A 468 4.26 -27.80 18.17
CA TYR A 468 5.71 -27.53 18.26
C TYR A 468 6.38 -28.21 19.48
N TYR A 469 5.69 -28.26 20.63
CA TYR A 469 6.17 -28.93 21.83
C TYR A 469 5.90 -30.43 21.86
N ASN A 470 5.37 -31.02 20.77
CA ASN A 470 4.97 -32.43 20.68
C ASN A 470 3.99 -32.87 21.80
N VAL A 471 3.13 -31.95 22.25
CA VAL A 471 2.02 -32.28 23.16
C VAL A 471 0.87 -32.91 22.37
N VAL A 472 0.70 -32.49 21.12
CA VAL A 472 -0.28 -33.04 20.16
C VAL A 472 0.46 -33.49 18.91
N GLU A 473 0.24 -34.74 18.51
CA GLU A 473 0.80 -35.33 17.30
C GLU A 473 0.07 -34.86 16.03
N GLU A 474 0.76 -34.91 14.90
CA GLU A 474 0.20 -34.51 13.59
C GLU A 474 -1.03 -35.34 13.20
N SER A 475 -1.08 -36.61 13.61
CA SER A 475 -2.22 -37.51 13.40
C SER A 475 -3.49 -37.03 14.10
N VAL A 476 -3.35 -36.54 15.34
CA VAL A 476 -4.47 -35.96 16.12
C VAL A 476 -4.82 -34.59 15.58
N ARG A 477 -3.82 -33.76 15.26
CA ARG A 477 -4.01 -32.42 14.66
C ARG A 477 -4.95 -32.46 13.44
N ALA A 478 -4.76 -33.44 12.55
CA ALA A 478 -5.59 -33.61 11.35
C ALA A 478 -7.09 -33.84 11.67
N SER A 479 -7.40 -34.37 12.85
CA SER A 479 -8.78 -34.60 13.32
C SER A 479 -9.45 -33.33 13.88
N PHE A 480 -8.70 -32.24 14.08
CA PHE A 480 -9.20 -30.96 14.62
C PHE A 480 -8.88 -29.76 13.70
N PRO A 481 -9.38 -29.73 12.45
CA PRO A 481 -9.06 -28.68 11.48
C PRO A 481 -9.52 -27.28 11.93
N ASN A 482 -10.55 -27.21 12.77
CA ASN A 482 -11.08 -25.96 13.33
C ASN A 482 -10.21 -25.38 14.46
N LEU A 483 -9.34 -26.20 15.07
CA LEU A 483 -8.43 -25.80 16.14
C LEU A 483 -7.04 -25.50 15.58
N PHE A 484 -6.53 -26.39 14.74
CA PHE A 484 -5.24 -26.27 14.08
C PHE A 484 -5.49 -25.86 12.64
N ILE A 485 -5.65 -24.55 12.41
CA ILE A 485 -5.78 -24.01 11.06
C ILE A 485 -4.58 -24.51 10.25
N ILE A 486 -4.84 -25.41 9.30
CA ILE A 486 -3.87 -25.88 8.34
C ILE A 486 -3.72 -24.72 7.34
N ASN A 487 -2.73 -23.87 7.56
CA ASN A 487 -2.29 -22.96 6.50
C ASN A 487 -1.47 -23.80 5.50
N ASP A 488 -2.14 -24.47 4.57
CA ASP A 488 -1.48 -25.17 3.45
C ASP A 488 -0.83 -24.21 2.42
N ASN A 489 -0.60 -22.94 2.78
CA ASN A 489 0.02 -21.94 1.91
C ASN A 489 1.39 -21.48 2.41
N VAL A 490 2.19 -22.40 2.97
CA VAL A 490 3.66 -22.22 3.09
C VAL A 490 4.34 -23.36 2.35
N SER A 491 4.03 -23.49 1.07
CA SER A 491 4.76 -24.32 0.13
C SER A 491 4.49 -23.85 -1.30
N SER A 492 5.16 -22.76 -1.67
CA SER A 492 5.68 -22.46 -3.01
C SER A 492 6.37 -21.10 -2.98
#